data_AF-A0A352PAR8-F1
#
_entry.id   AF-A0A352PAR8-F1
#
_cell.length_a   1.000
_cell.length_b   1.000
_cell.length_c   1.000
_cell.angle_alpha   90.00
_cell.angle_beta   90.00
_cell.angle_gamma   90.00
#
_symmetry.space_group_name_H-M   'P 1'
#
loop_
_entity.id
_entity.type
_entity.pdbx_description
1 polymer ?
#
loop_
_entity_poly.entity_id
_entity_poly.type
_entity_poly.pdbx_seq_one_letter_code
_entity_poly.pdbx_strand_id
1 'polypeptide(L)'
;MPNSTQYTLDDFAETLIKEKNYTTLTEAMHDELKKDILDRAQEFLIAKTISKLSDENAQKLSELLDQNPNDQQLQEFIGSCIPDAPNFIGDTLFQFRQTYLGLI
;
A
#
# COMPACT_ATOMS: atom_id res chain seq x y z
N MET A 1 -16.05 -10.11 22.26
CA MET A 1 -16.17 -8.86 21.48
C MET A 1 -15.35 -9.05 20.23
N PRO A 2 -15.88 -8.85 19.01
CA PRO A 2 -15.02 -8.91 17.84
C PRO A 2 -14.13 -7.67 17.90
N ASN A 3 -12.85 -7.85 18.21
CA ASN A 3 -11.83 -6.84 17.92
C ASN A 3 -11.84 -6.69 16.41
N SER A 4 -12.53 -5.67 15.90
CA SER A 4 -12.37 -5.19 14.55
C SER A 4 -10.98 -4.56 14.48
N THR A 5 -9.94 -5.39 14.47
CA THR A 5 -8.57 -4.95 14.19
C THR A 5 -8.62 -4.36 12.79
N GLN A 6 -8.72 -3.04 12.68
CA GLN A 6 -8.42 -2.35 11.43
C GLN A 6 -6.98 -2.72 11.13
N TYR A 7 -6.76 -3.62 10.17
CA TYR A 7 -5.43 -3.93 9.69
C TYR A 7 -4.89 -2.66 9.06
N THR A 8 -3.86 -2.11 9.69
CA THR A 8 -3.17 -0.92 9.19
C THR A 8 -2.15 -1.34 8.13
N LEU A 9 -1.69 -0.38 7.31
CA LEU A 9 -0.56 -0.64 6.43
C LEU A 9 0.70 -1.02 7.23
N ASP A 10 0.85 -0.49 8.45
CA ASP A 10 1.87 -0.92 9.40
C ASP A 10 1.80 -2.42 9.71
N ASP A 11 0.60 -2.95 10.01
CA ASP A 11 0.40 -4.39 10.25
C ASP A 11 0.70 -5.24 9.01
N PHE A 12 0.40 -4.70 7.83
CA PHE A 12 0.72 -5.33 6.56
C PHE A 12 2.24 -5.47 6.36
N ALA A 13 2.99 -4.39 6.55
CA ALA A 13 4.45 -4.42 6.43
C ALA A 13 5.09 -5.38 7.47
N GLU A 14 4.60 -5.34 8.72
CA GLU A 14 5.03 -6.27 9.77
C GLU A 14 4.82 -7.73 9.38
N THR A 15 3.66 -8.04 8.78
CA THR A 15 3.33 -9.38 8.30
C THR A 15 4.29 -9.83 7.20
N LEU A 16 4.64 -8.96 6.26
CA LEU A 16 5.59 -9.27 5.20
C LEU A 16 7.00 -9.56 5.71
N ILE A 17 7.47 -8.79 6.70
CA ILE A 17 8.78 -9.02 7.33
C ILE A 17 8.81 -10.37 8.03
N LYS A 18 7.76 -10.71 8.79
CA LYS A 18 7.62 -12.01 9.46
C LYS A 18 7.59 -13.16 8.48
N GLU A 19 6.83 -13.05 7.40
CA GLU A 19 6.71 -14.09 6.39
C GLU A 19 8.00 -14.31 5.59
N LYS A 20 8.80 -13.25 5.36
CA LYS A 20 10.11 -13.39 4.71
C LYS A 20 11.14 -14.09 5.61
N ASN A 21 10.90 -14.10 6.92
CA ASN A 21 11.67 -14.84 7.93
C ASN A 21 13.19 -14.55 7.88
N TYR A 22 13.55 -13.27 7.99
CA TYR A 22 14.94 -12.82 8.02
C TYR A 22 15.69 -13.37 9.24
N THR A 23 16.85 -14.00 9.03
CA THR A 23 17.63 -14.65 10.10
C THR A 23 18.57 -13.71 10.85
N THR A 24 18.82 -12.51 10.33
CA THR A 24 19.85 -11.57 10.83
C THR A 24 19.33 -10.14 10.99
N LEU A 25 18.01 -9.96 11.03
CA LEU A 25 17.38 -8.64 11.12
C LEU A 25 17.62 -8.05 12.52
N THR A 26 18.29 -6.90 12.59
CA THR A 26 18.36 -6.10 13.81
C THR A 26 17.11 -5.23 13.93
N GLU A 27 16.85 -4.68 15.11
CA GLU A 27 15.69 -3.79 15.34
C GLU A 27 15.74 -2.54 14.45
N ALA A 28 16.91 -1.89 14.32
CA ALA A 28 17.07 -0.74 13.42
C ALA A 28 16.82 -1.10 11.95
N MET A 29 17.28 -2.28 11.50
CA MET A 29 17.00 -2.77 10.15
C MET A 29 15.54 -3.14 9.95
N HIS A 30 14.86 -3.58 11.00
CA HIS A 30 13.43 -3.89 10.95
C HIS A 30 12.61 -2.63 10.71
N ASP A 31 12.88 -1.56 11.46
CA ASP A 31 12.17 -0.27 11.29
C ASP A 31 12.42 0.34 9.89
N GLU A 32 13.66 0.32 9.41
CA GLU A 32 14.01 0.80 8.07
C GLU A 32 13.32 -0.04 6.99
N LEU A 33 13.33 -1.36 7.12
CA LEU A 33 12.69 -2.27 6.19
C LEU A 33 11.17 -2.09 6.18
N LYS A 34 10.56 -1.87 7.34
CA LYS A 34 9.14 -1.60 7.45
C LYS A 34 8.76 -0.34 6.69
N LYS A 35 9.54 0.74 6.85
CA LYS A 35 9.34 1.97 6.10
C LYS A 35 9.49 1.76 4.59
N ASP A 36 10.54 1.07 4.15
CA ASP A 36 10.76 0.77 2.72
C ASP A 36 9.63 -0.08 2.12
N ILE A 37 9.08 -1.04 2.87
CA ILE A 37 7.92 -1.82 2.44
C ILE A 37 6.68 -0.94 2.28
N LEU A 38 6.42 -0.03 3.22
CA LEU A 38 5.28 0.88 3.19
C LEU A 38 5.38 1.83 1.99
N ASP A 39 6.54 2.47 1.80
CA ASP A 39 6.80 3.38 0.69
C ASP A 39 6.58 2.65 -0.66
N ARG A 40 7.12 1.43 -0.81
CA ARG A 40 6.93 0.63 -2.03
C ARG A 40 5.49 0.16 -2.24
N ALA A 41 4.77 -0.18 -1.17
CA ALA A 41 3.37 -0.57 -1.26
C ALA A 41 2.51 0.62 -1.71
N GLN A 42 2.79 1.81 -1.20
CA GLN A 42 2.13 3.06 -1.61
C GLN A 42 2.42 3.38 -3.08
N GLU A 43 3.68 3.33 -3.52
CA GLU A 43 4.07 3.51 -4.92
C GLU A 43 3.38 2.51 -5.85
N PHE A 44 3.32 1.23 -5.44
CA PHE A 44 2.65 0.19 -6.21
C PHE A 44 1.15 0.44 -6.32
N LEU A 45 0.52 0.89 -5.23
CA LEU A 45 -0.89 1.27 -5.23
C LEU A 45 -1.16 2.46 -6.14
N ILE A 46 -0.33 3.50 -6.09
CA ILE A 46 -0.42 4.67 -6.98
C ILE A 46 -0.31 4.23 -8.44
N ALA A 47 0.69 3.42 -8.79
CA ALA A 47 0.91 2.95 -10.15
C ALA A 47 -0.29 2.14 -10.68
N LYS A 48 -0.87 1.28 -9.84
CA LYS A 48 -2.08 0.53 -10.19
C LYS A 48 -3.29 1.44 -10.33
N THR A 49 -3.44 2.44 -9.45
CA THR A 49 -4.50 3.44 -9.52
C THR A 49 -4.45 4.17 -10.85
N ILE A 50 -3.28 4.67 -11.27
CA ILE A 50 -3.10 5.38 -12.55
C ILE A 50 -3.66 4.56 -13.73
N SER A 51 -3.47 3.24 -13.74
CA SER A 51 -3.98 2.36 -14.81
C SER A 51 -5.51 2.24 -14.88
N LYS A 52 -6.23 2.75 -13.88
CA LYS A 52 -7.70 2.74 -13.77
C LYS A 52 -8.32 4.13 -13.91
N LEU A 53 -7.53 5.19 -13.92
CA LEU A 53 -8.04 6.56 -13.97
C LEU A 53 -8.33 7.00 -15.41
N SER A 54 -9.32 7.88 -15.55
CA SER A 54 -9.45 8.75 -16.72
C SER A 54 -8.35 9.81 -16.69
N ASP A 55 -8.08 10.46 -17.82
CA ASP A 55 -7.10 11.55 -17.92
C ASP A 55 -7.36 12.67 -16.89
N GLU A 56 -8.63 13.02 -16.67
CA GLU A 56 -9.02 14.03 -15.67
C GLU A 56 -8.64 13.61 -14.24
N ASN A 57 -8.91 12.35 -13.88
CA ASN A 57 -8.58 11.86 -12.55
C ASN A 57 -7.07 11.64 -12.40
N ALA A 58 -6.35 11.28 -13.46
CA ALA A 58 -4.90 11.17 -13.44
C ALA A 58 -4.23 12.52 -13.14
N GLN A 59 -4.77 13.61 -13.70
CA GLN A 59 -4.32 14.98 -13.37
C GLN A 59 -4.53 15.31 -11.89
N LYS A 60 -5.72 15.01 -11.35
CA LYS A 60 -6.04 15.21 -9.92
C LYS A 60 -5.15 14.39 -8.99
N LEU A 61 -4.80 13.16 -9.40
CA LEU A 61 -3.85 12.33 -8.66
C LEU A 61 -2.46 12.98 -8.65
N SER A 62 -1.99 13.49 -9.79
CA SER A 62 -0.70 14.18 -9.87
C SER A 62 -0.64 15.38 -8.92
N GLU A 63 -1.69 16.22 -8.91
CA GLU A 63 -1.79 17.36 -8.00
C GLU A 63 -1.85 16.96 -6.51
N LEU A 64 -2.47 15.82 -6.21
CA LEU A 64 -2.49 15.26 -4.87
C LEU A 64 -1.09 14.79 -4.45
N LEU A 65 -0.36 14.10 -5.35
CA LEU A 65 0.99 13.59 -5.09
C LEU A 65 2.00 14.72 -4.84
N ASP A 66 1.87 15.86 -5.53
CA ASP A 66 2.69 17.05 -5.30
C ASP A 66 2.58 17.60 -3.86
N GLN A 67 1.52 17.22 -3.13
CA GLN A 67 1.28 17.63 -1.74
C GLN A 67 1.81 16.63 -0.71
N ASN A 68 2.45 15.52 -1.14
CA ASN A 68 2.85 14.41 -0.28
C ASN A 68 1.70 13.89 0.60
N PRO A 69 0.67 13.29 -0.02
CA PRO A 69 -0.51 12.86 0.70
C PRO A 69 -0.16 11.70 1.63
N ASN A 70 -0.81 11.66 2.78
CA ASN A 70 -0.76 10.46 3.63
C ASN A 70 -1.65 9.34 3.07
N ASP A 71 -1.52 8.14 3.63
CA ASP A 71 -2.25 6.95 3.18
C ASP A 71 -3.77 7.14 3.19
N GLN A 72 -4.30 7.86 4.17
CA GLN A 72 -5.74 8.12 4.27
C GLN A 72 -6.21 8.98 3.10
N GLN A 73 -5.51 10.08 2.81
CA GLN A 73 -5.84 10.97 1.69
C GLN A 73 -5.75 10.23 0.34
N LEU A 74 -4.76 9.37 0.18
CA LEU A 74 -4.62 8.54 -1.01
C LEU A 74 -5.78 7.53 -1.14
N GLN A 75 -6.17 6.85 -0.05
CA GLN A 75 -7.29 5.92 -0.05
C GLN A 75 -8.64 6.62 -0.31
N GLU A 76 -8.84 7.81 0.25
CA GLU A 76 -10.02 8.65 -0.01
C GLU A 76 -10.10 9.05 -1.48
N PHE A 77 -8.97 9.46 -2.08
CA PHE A 77 -8.89 9.77 -3.49
C PHE A 77 -9.26 8.54 -4.35
N ILE A 78 -8.67 7.39 -4.06
CA ILE A 78 -8.99 6.12 -4.74
C ILE A 78 -10.48 5.80 -4.61
N GLY A 79 -11.04 5.95 -3.40
CA GLY A 79 -12.47 5.76 -3.12
C GLY A 79 -13.39 6.69 -3.91
N SER A 80 -12.93 7.89 -4.25
CA SER A 80 -13.70 8.87 -5.03
C SER A 80 -13.69 8.58 -6.54
N CYS A 81 -12.65 7.91 -7.06
CA CYS A 81 -12.43 7.75 -8.49
C CYS A 81 -12.64 6.32 -9.00
N ILE A 82 -12.45 5.30 -8.15
CA ILE A 82 -12.51 3.88 -8.54
C ILE A 82 -13.77 3.24 -7.94
N PRO A 83 -14.70 2.74 -8.78
CA PRO A 83 -15.79 1.90 -8.31
C PRO A 83 -15.24 0.67 -7.60
N ASP A 84 -15.81 0.33 -6.45
CA ASP A 84 -15.35 -0.81 -5.64
C ASP A 84 -13.89 -0.70 -5.17
N ALA A 85 -13.48 0.53 -4.82
CA ALA A 85 -12.16 0.85 -4.28
C ALA A 85 -11.66 -0.09 -3.16
N PRO A 86 -12.49 -0.55 -2.18
CA PRO A 86 -12.01 -1.48 -1.16
C PRO A 86 -11.46 -2.79 -1.73
N ASN A 87 -12.15 -3.39 -2.71
CA ASN A 87 -11.68 -4.61 -3.36
C ASN A 87 -10.43 -4.33 -4.22
N PHE A 88 -10.41 -3.21 -4.94
CA PHE A 88 -9.24 -2.80 -5.72
C PHE A 88 -7.97 -2.62 -4.85
N ILE A 89 -8.09 -1.95 -3.70
CA ILE A 89 -6.98 -1.76 -2.75
C ILE A 89 -6.54 -3.12 -2.20
N GLY A 90 -7.49 -3.96 -1.77
CA GLY A 90 -7.20 -5.30 -1.26
C GLY A 90 -6.46 -6.18 -2.26
N ASP A 91 -6.94 -6.25 -3.50
CA ASP A 91 -6.31 -7.02 -4.58
C ASP A 91 -4.92 -6.49 -4.92
N THR A 92 -4.75 -5.16 -4.89
CA THR A 92 -3.47 -4.51 -5.17
C THR A 92 -2.44 -4.82 -4.09
N LEU A 93 -2.80 -4.72 -2.81
CA LEU A 93 -1.93 -5.08 -1.69
C LEU A 93 -1.61 -6.59 -1.68
N PHE A 94 -2.58 -7.43 -2.05
CA PHE A 94 -2.35 -8.86 -2.21
C PHE A 94 -1.34 -9.16 -3.33
N GLN A 95 -1.46 -8.52 -4.49
CA GLN A 95 -0.49 -8.63 -5.59
C GLN A 95 0.90 -8.15 -5.17
N PHE A 96 0.98 -7.02 -4.45
CA PHE A 96 2.24 -6.52 -3.91
C PHE A 96 2.88 -7.54 -2.98
N ARG A 97 2.12 -8.11 -2.03
CA ARG A 97 2.58 -9.19 -1.14
C ARG A 97 3.18 -10.36 -1.94
N GLN A 98 2.48 -10.86 -2.96
CA GLN A 98 2.98 -11.95 -3.79
C GLN A 98 4.30 -11.60 -4.47
N THR A 99 4.38 -10.39 -5.04
CA THR A 99 5.57 -9.89 -5.74
C THR A 99 6.75 -9.75 -4.78
N TYR A 100 6.55 -9.11 -3.62
CA TYR A 100 7.59 -8.86 -2.63
C TYR A 100 8.15 -10.16 -2.01
N LEU A 101 7.27 -11.13 -1.79
CA LEU A 101 7.68 -12.43 -1.27
C LEU A 101 8.34 -13.32 -2.34
N GLY A 102 8.17 -13.00 -3.63
CA GLY A 102 8.67 -13.79 -4.76
C GLY A 102 7.83 -15.04 -5.02
N LEU A 103 6.51 -14.94 -4.81
CA LEU A 103 5.54 -16.02 -5.05
C LEU A 103 5.04 -16.06 -6.50
N ILE A 104 5.33 -15.01 -7.27
CA ILE A 104 5.01 -14.84 -8.70
C ILE A 104 6.18 -14.20 -9.44
#